data_AF-A0A966PTB3-F1
#
_entry.id   AF-A0A966PTB3-F1
#
_cell.length_a   1.000
_cell.length_b   1.000
_cell.length_c   1.000
_cell.angle_alpha   90.00
_cell.angle_beta   90.00
_cell.angle_gamma   90.00
#
_symmetry.space_group_name_H-M   'P 1'
#
loop_
_entity.id
_entity.type
_entity.pdbx_description
1 polymer ?
#
loop_
_entity_poly.entity_id
_entity_poly.type
_entity_poly.pdbx_seq_one_letter_code
_entity_poly.pdbx_strand_id
1 'polypeptide(L)'
;MKFPVDIKTYEGSDLIIMIGCPGSRWSHVHRVLSENPAINNTDWSEVKSWTSLGYDTGGNLKNMGNHRGSYWGPDNYYGKKFDRLDALTKEEILSEFMEAFETWDGYKIIKSHWFAYNIEYIHNLFPKASIVSCYAGDIESFFWWHKCGGWGLGYANYAWYENDVKLLEKIKEENINILKFSTDRNLKFRIIRRSELWNLLGIPYESPEDPNVKCKVTVYRGGFISSFDHLKASDSHFLRRYGVIEDELKV
;
A
#
# COMPACT_ATOMS: atom_id res chain seq x y z
N MET A 1 0.87 -2.55 27.99
CA MET A 1 0.45 -2.47 26.57
C MET A 1 -0.31 -1.17 26.38
N LYS A 2 -0.06 -0.43 25.29
CA LYS A 2 -0.60 0.94 25.08
C LYS A 2 -2.13 0.98 24.94
N PHE A 3 -2.75 -0.10 24.47
CA PHE A 3 -4.18 -0.19 24.17
C PHE A 3 -4.80 -1.52 24.64
N PRO A 4 -6.13 -1.57 24.92
CA PRO A 4 -6.82 -2.76 25.42
C PRO A 4 -7.19 -3.74 24.29
N VAL A 5 -6.20 -4.21 23.54
CA VAL A 5 -6.39 -5.20 22.46
C VAL A 5 -5.73 -6.52 22.86
N ASP A 6 -6.45 -7.63 22.74
CA ASP A 6 -5.82 -8.94 22.82
C ASP A 6 -5.12 -9.27 21.49
N ILE A 7 -3.82 -9.01 21.46
CA ILE A 7 -2.97 -9.19 20.28
C ILE A 7 -3.08 -10.59 19.67
N LYS A 8 -3.22 -11.63 20.51
CA LYS A 8 -3.26 -13.02 20.02
C LYS A 8 -4.50 -13.26 19.18
N THR A 9 -5.64 -12.79 19.64
CA THR A 9 -6.95 -12.97 18.98
C THR A 9 -7.30 -11.86 17.99
N TYR A 10 -6.50 -10.80 17.88
CA TYR A 10 -6.75 -9.68 16.98
C TYR A 10 -6.59 -10.05 15.50
N GLU A 11 -7.69 -10.17 14.75
CA GLU A 11 -7.66 -10.59 13.33
C GLU A 11 -7.60 -9.42 12.32
N GLY A 12 -7.64 -8.18 12.81
CA GLY A 12 -7.45 -6.97 12.00
C GLY A 12 -8.65 -6.52 11.18
N SER A 13 -9.90 -6.76 11.62
CA SER A 13 -11.12 -6.34 10.90
C SER A 13 -11.22 -4.83 10.64
N ASP A 14 -10.47 -4.04 11.39
CA ASP A 14 -10.37 -2.59 11.35
C ASP A 14 -8.98 -2.13 10.86
N LEU A 15 -8.22 -3.03 10.20
CA LEU A 15 -6.98 -2.70 9.50
C LEU A 15 -7.21 -2.61 7.99
N ILE A 16 -6.59 -1.59 7.40
CA ILE A 16 -6.46 -1.40 5.97
C ILE A 16 -4.96 -1.48 5.65
N ILE A 17 -4.52 -2.63 5.15
CA ILE A 17 -3.15 -2.83 4.69
C ILE A 17 -3.04 -2.25 3.29
N MET A 18 -2.22 -1.23 3.14
CA MET A 18 -2.08 -0.49 1.91
C MET A 18 -0.73 -0.77 1.27
N ILE A 19 -0.76 -1.21 0.02
CA ILE A 19 0.41 -1.74 -0.69
C ILE A 19 0.50 -1.07 -2.07
N GLY A 20 1.70 -0.70 -2.47
CA GLY A 20 2.01 -0.18 -3.80
C GLY A 20 3.51 0.05 -3.89
N CYS A 21 4.10 -0.03 -5.07
CA CYS A 21 5.50 0.32 -5.25
C CYS A 21 5.75 1.84 -5.12
N PRO A 22 6.99 2.30 -4.94
CA PRO A 22 7.34 3.72 -5.03
C PRO A 22 6.78 4.33 -6.32
N GLY A 23 6.02 5.44 -6.20
CA GLY A 23 5.43 6.12 -7.36
C GLY A 23 4.12 5.52 -7.91
N SER A 24 3.59 4.45 -7.31
CA SER A 24 2.27 3.85 -7.64
C SER A 24 1.04 4.74 -7.42
N ARG A 25 1.25 6.02 -7.04
CA ARG A 25 0.21 7.01 -6.70
C ARG A 25 -0.63 6.66 -5.46
N TRP A 26 -0.15 5.74 -4.64
CA TRP A 26 -0.84 5.29 -3.41
C TRP A 26 -1.12 6.45 -2.42
N SER A 27 -0.33 7.53 -2.41
CA SER A 27 -0.55 8.68 -1.54
C SER A 27 -1.86 9.41 -1.85
N HIS A 28 -2.30 9.40 -3.11
CA HIS A 28 -3.63 9.90 -3.48
C HIS A 28 -4.74 9.05 -2.85
N VAL A 29 -4.62 7.72 -2.97
CA VAL A 29 -5.59 6.77 -2.41
C VAL A 29 -5.64 6.88 -0.89
N HIS A 30 -4.49 7.03 -0.23
CA HIS A 30 -4.40 7.22 1.21
C HIS A 30 -5.16 8.47 1.65
N ARG A 31 -4.94 9.61 0.96
CA ARG A 31 -5.67 10.85 1.25
C ARG A 31 -7.18 10.67 1.11
N VAL A 32 -7.63 10.02 0.04
CA VAL A 32 -9.05 9.75 -0.20
C VAL A 32 -9.64 8.89 0.92
N LEU A 33 -8.90 7.90 1.44
CA LEU A 33 -9.32 7.12 2.60
C LEU A 33 -9.38 8.00 3.87
N SER A 34 -8.31 8.74 4.17
CA SER A 34 -8.19 9.61 5.34
C SER A 34 -9.24 10.71 5.44
N GLU A 35 -9.93 11.06 4.36
CA GLU A 35 -11.06 12.01 4.37
C GLU A 35 -12.30 11.44 5.09
N ASN A 36 -12.40 10.12 5.30
CA ASN A 36 -13.52 9.51 6.00
C ASN A 36 -13.34 9.63 7.54
N PRO A 37 -14.35 10.15 8.27
CA PRO A 37 -14.26 10.32 9.74
C PRO A 37 -14.05 9.03 10.54
N ALA A 38 -14.34 7.86 9.96
CA ALA A 38 -14.09 6.57 10.60
C ALA A 38 -12.63 6.11 10.50
N ILE A 39 -11.79 6.78 9.70
CA ILE A 39 -10.35 6.52 9.67
C ILE A 39 -9.68 7.26 10.83
N ASN A 40 -8.93 6.50 11.62
CA ASN A 40 -8.04 7.05 12.63
C ASN A 40 -6.77 7.58 11.93
N ASN A 41 -6.54 8.88 12.06
CA ASN A 41 -5.39 9.59 11.48
C ASN A 41 -4.42 10.09 12.56
N THR A 42 -4.46 9.54 13.79
CA THR A 42 -3.56 9.96 14.89
C THR A 42 -2.11 9.52 14.68
N ASP A 43 -1.83 8.77 13.62
CA ASP A 43 -0.47 8.48 13.16
C ASP A 43 0.19 9.64 12.39
N TRP A 44 -0.58 10.69 12.08
CA TRP A 44 -0.13 11.90 11.42
C TRP A 44 0.47 12.93 12.39
N SER A 45 1.49 13.64 11.92
CA SER A 45 2.02 14.86 12.52
C SER A 45 2.66 15.72 11.43
N GLU A 46 3.02 16.98 11.73
CA GLU A 46 3.69 17.87 10.76
C GLU A 46 5.00 17.26 10.24
N VAL A 47 5.81 16.67 11.13
CA VAL A 47 7.05 15.98 10.76
C VAL A 47 6.81 14.69 9.96
N LYS A 48 5.58 14.16 9.98
CA LYS A 48 5.10 13.03 9.19
C LYS A 48 4.24 13.48 8.01
N SER A 49 4.61 14.60 7.40
CA SER A 49 3.91 15.15 6.25
C SER A 49 4.87 15.70 5.20
N TRP A 50 4.52 15.52 3.93
CA TRP A 50 5.25 16.05 2.79
C TRP A 50 4.28 16.46 1.70
N THR A 51 4.48 17.65 1.15
CA THR A 51 3.78 18.10 -0.06
C THR A 51 4.80 18.50 -1.11
N SER A 52 4.75 17.83 -2.25
CA SER A 52 5.50 18.22 -3.45
C SER A 52 4.61 19.06 -4.35
N LEU A 53 5.12 20.21 -4.79
CA LEU A 53 4.50 21.06 -5.79
C LEU A 53 5.26 20.91 -7.11
N GLY A 54 4.53 20.93 -8.22
CA GLY A 54 5.09 20.87 -9.56
C GLY A 54 4.07 21.30 -10.60
N TYR A 55 4.53 21.50 -11.83
CA TYR A 55 3.65 21.97 -12.90
C TYR A 55 2.98 20.78 -13.62
N ASP A 56 1.68 20.92 -13.89
CA ASP A 56 0.98 20.02 -14.80
C ASP A 56 1.35 20.33 -16.27
N THR A 57 0.82 19.53 -17.20
CA THR A 57 1.07 19.70 -18.64
C THR A 57 0.52 21.01 -19.19
N GLY A 58 -0.37 21.69 -18.47
CA GLY A 58 -0.89 23.01 -18.80
C GLY A 58 -0.11 24.16 -18.15
N GLY A 59 1.02 23.88 -17.48
CA GLY A 59 1.83 24.89 -16.81
C GLY A 59 1.22 25.42 -15.51
N ASN A 60 0.21 24.75 -14.94
CA ASN A 60 -0.38 25.15 -13.67
C ASN A 60 0.36 24.49 -12.51
N LEU A 61 0.65 25.26 -11.46
CA LEU A 61 1.19 24.71 -10.24
C LEU A 61 0.16 23.79 -9.57
N LYS A 62 0.54 22.54 -9.32
CA LYS A 62 -0.28 21.49 -8.73
C LYS A 62 0.47 20.80 -7.61
N ASN A 63 -0.30 20.26 -6.66
CA ASN A 63 0.20 19.30 -5.71
C ASN A 63 0.47 17.97 -6.44
N MET A 64 1.74 17.58 -6.52
CA MET A 64 2.19 16.39 -7.22
C MET A 64 2.24 15.17 -6.30
N GLY A 65 2.37 15.37 -4.99
CA GLY A 65 2.38 14.31 -4.00
C GLY A 65 2.09 14.87 -2.62
N ASN A 66 1.12 14.28 -1.91
CA ASN A 66 0.76 14.66 -0.54
C ASN A 66 0.85 13.42 0.34
N HIS A 67 1.95 13.30 1.06
CA HIS A 67 2.22 12.20 1.97
C HIS A 67 1.89 12.67 3.39
N ARG A 68 1.14 11.85 4.13
CA ARG A 68 0.68 12.12 5.49
C ARG A 68 0.64 10.81 6.25
N GLY A 69 0.89 10.84 7.56
CA GLY A 69 0.80 9.66 8.41
C GLY A 69 2.01 8.74 8.25
N SER A 70 2.11 7.76 9.13
CA SER A 70 3.29 6.92 9.34
C SER A 70 3.63 6.04 8.13
N TYR A 71 4.91 5.93 7.80
CA TYR A 71 5.44 4.97 6.83
C TYR A 71 6.18 3.88 7.60
N TRP A 72 5.92 2.62 7.23
CA TRP A 72 6.63 1.48 7.78
C TRP A 72 7.63 0.92 6.77
N GLY A 73 8.82 0.56 7.26
CA GLY A 73 9.87 -0.06 6.46
C GLY A 73 11.25 0.16 7.06
N PRO A 74 12.28 -0.52 6.52
CA PRO A 74 13.68 -0.18 6.74
C PRO A 74 13.91 1.34 6.65
N ASP A 75 14.73 1.86 7.55
CA ASP A 75 15.11 3.27 7.67
C ASP A 75 13.98 4.29 7.91
N ASN A 76 12.72 3.83 8.00
CA ASN A 76 11.60 4.67 8.41
C ASN A 76 11.46 4.70 9.95
N TYR A 77 10.56 5.55 10.46
CA TYR A 77 10.33 5.67 11.90
C TYR A 77 9.87 4.36 12.55
N TYR A 78 9.05 3.58 11.83
CA TYR A 78 8.48 2.31 12.26
C TYR A 78 8.78 1.21 11.26
N GLY A 79 8.70 -0.05 11.70
CA GLY A 79 8.86 -1.21 10.82
C GLY A 79 10.29 -1.39 10.33
N LYS A 80 11.29 -1.02 11.14
CA LYS A 80 12.72 -1.07 10.76
C LYS A 80 13.22 -2.46 10.35
N LYS A 81 12.51 -3.52 10.75
CA LYS A 81 12.78 -4.93 10.42
C LYS A 81 11.87 -5.50 9.33
N PHE A 82 11.07 -4.67 8.65
CA PHE A 82 10.06 -5.15 7.68
C PHE A 82 10.66 -5.62 6.35
N ASP A 83 11.96 -5.45 6.12
CA ASP A 83 12.70 -6.19 5.10
C ASP A 83 12.74 -7.70 5.36
N ARG A 84 12.53 -8.11 6.62
CA ARG A 84 12.44 -9.51 7.08
C ARG A 84 11.11 -9.76 7.81
N LEU A 85 10.02 -9.26 7.23
CA LEU A 85 8.68 -9.33 7.84
C LEU A 85 8.26 -10.77 8.18
N ASP A 86 8.67 -11.74 7.36
CA ASP A 86 8.46 -13.18 7.53
C ASP A 86 9.16 -13.79 8.77
N ALA A 87 10.14 -13.09 9.35
CA ALA A 87 10.83 -13.49 10.57
C ALA A 87 10.21 -12.91 11.84
N LEU A 88 9.22 -12.01 11.72
CA LEU A 88 8.57 -11.34 12.85
C LEU A 88 7.26 -12.04 13.21
N THR A 89 6.98 -12.13 14.51
CA THR A 89 5.70 -12.61 15.02
C THR A 89 4.58 -11.61 14.77
N LYS A 90 3.32 -12.09 14.86
CA LYS A 90 2.13 -11.23 14.82
C LYS A 90 2.19 -10.12 15.87
N GLU A 91 2.65 -10.48 17.06
CA GLU A 91 2.78 -9.58 18.21
C GLU A 91 3.78 -8.45 17.92
N GLU A 92 4.94 -8.78 17.35
CA GLU A 92 5.96 -7.80 16.99
C GLU A 92 5.46 -6.85 15.89
N ILE A 93 4.83 -7.41 14.85
CA ILE A 93 4.28 -6.61 13.74
C ILE A 93 3.15 -5.70 14.24
N LEU A 94 2.22 -6.23 15.04
CA LEU A 94 1.11 -5.44 15.56
C LEU A 94 1.60 -4.36 16.53
N SER A 95 2.61 -4.65 17.35
CA SER A 95 3.23 -3.64 18.23
C SER A 95 3.82 -2.48 17.42
N GLU A 96 4.53 -2.77 16.33
CA GLU A 96 5.07 -1.75 15.41
C GLU A 96 3.95 -0.92 14.74
N PHE A 97 2.81 -1.52 14.45
CA PHE A 97 1.65 -0.77 13.94
C PHE A 97 1.07 0.15 15.02
N MET A 98 0.87 -0.35 16.23
CA MET A 98 0.27 0.37 17.36
C MET A 98 1.12 1.54 17.85
N GLU A 99 2.46 1.43 17.76
CA GLU A 99 3.36 2.48 18.23
C GLU A 99 3.16 3.80 17.46
N ALA A 100 2.73 3.72 16.20
CA ALA A 100 2.54 4.86 15.34
C ALA A 100 1.35 5.75 15.71
N PHE A 101 0.32 5.20 16.36
CA PHE A 101 -0.95 5.89 16.62
C PHE A 101 -1.06 6.34 18.08
N GLU A 102 -1.75 7.45 18.33
CA GLU A 102 -2.05 7.92 19.69
C GLU A 102 -3.17 7.12 20.33
N THR A 103 -4.17 6.71 19.52
CA THR A 103 -5.29 5.85 19.90
C THR A 103 -5.41 4.66 18.95
N TRP A 104 -6.05 3.57 19.38
CA TRP A 104 -6.23 2.36 18.55
C TRP A 104 -7.70 2.05 18.29
N ASP A 105 -8.48 3.09 18.03
CA ASP A 105 -9.86 3.05 17.62
C ASP A 105 -9.99 3.30 16.11
N GLY A 106 -11.21 3.09 15.57
CA GLY A 106 -11.51 3.30 14.16
C GLY A 106 -10.75 2.38 13.21
N TYR A 107 -10.82 2.70 11.92
CA TYR A 107 -10.03 2.03 10.89
C TYR A 107 -8.63 2.62 10.82
N LYS A 108 -7.59 1.77 10.79
CA LYS A 108 -6.19 2.21 10.68
C LYS A 108 -5.64 1.83 9.32
N ILE A 109 -4.99 2.78 8.65
CA ILE A 109 -4.29 2.52 7.40
C ILE A 109 -2.82 2.26 7.72
N ILE A 110 -2.37 1.03 7.45
CA ILE A 110 -0.98 0.63 7.62
C ILE A 110 -0.36 0.49 6.23
N LYS A 111 0.70 1.25 5.94
CA LYS A 111 1.27 1.32 4.59
C LYS A 111 2.78 1.10 4.58
N SER A 112 3.22 0.21 3.70
CA SER A 112 4.62 -0.08 3.48
C SER A 112 4.83 -0.59 2.06
N HIS A 113 5.92 -0.17 1.41
CA HIS A 113 6.36 -0.75 0.15
C HIS A 113 6.77 -2.23 0.36
N TRP A 114 7.36 -2.55 1.51
CA TRP A 114 7.84 -3.90 1.82
C TRP A 114 6.74 -4.94 2.02
N PHE A 115 5.50 -4.51 2.24
CA PHE A 115 4.37 -5.43 2.26
C PHE A 115 4.20 -6.16 0.94
N ALA A 116 4.64 -5.58 -0.19
CA ALA A 116 4.59 -6.23 -1.50
C ALA A 116 5.39 -7.54 -1.54
N TYR A 117 6.45 -7.70 -0.76
CA TYR A 117 7.24 -8.95 -0.72
C TYR A 117 6.59 -10.05 0.15
N ASN A 118 5.63 -9.69 1.02
CA ASN A 118 5.11 -10.56 2.07
C ASN A 118 3.56 -10.50 2.19
N ILE A 119 2.84 -10.22 1.09
CA ILE A 119 1.40 -9.97 1.11
C ILE A 119 0.62 -11.16 1.72
N GLU A 120 0.95 -12.39 1.32
CA GLU A 120 0.34 -13.62 1.85
C GLU A 120 0.57 -13.77 3.36
N TYR A 121 1.79 -13.48 3.81
CA TYR A 121 2.14 -13.61 5.21
C TYR A 121 1.33 -12.62 6.07
N ILE A 122 1.26 -11.36 5.66
CA ILE A 122 0.45 -10.34 6.34
C ILE A 122 -1.03 -10.73 6.37
N HIS A 123 -1.55 -11.23 5.25
CA HIS A 123 -2.94 -11.72 5.20
C HIS A 123 -3.15 -12.85 6.22
N ASN A 124 -2.25 -13.83 6.32
CA ASN A 124 -2.40 -14.94 7.26
C ASN A 124 -2.37 -14.47 8.73
N LEU A 125 -1.59 -13.42 9.05
CA LEU A 125 -1.55 -12.85 10.40
C LEU A 125 -2.82 -12.06 10.75
N PHE A 126 -3.39 -11.35 9.78
CA PHE A 126 -4.58 -10.52 9.93
C PHE A 126 -5.66 -10.89 8.90
N PRO A 127 -6.30 -12.06 9.05
CA PRO A 127 -7.20 -12.61 8.02
C PRO A 127 -8.47 -11.79 7.77
N LYS A 128 -8.81 -10.87 8.67
CA LYS A 128 -9.94 -9.94 8.51
C LYS A 128 -9.52 -8.55 8.02
N ALA A 129 -8.22 -8.29 7.87
CA ALA A 129 -7.74 -7.03 7.32
C ALA A 129 -8.13 -6.88 5.85
N SER A 130 -8.47 -5.66 5.46
CA SER A 130 -8.62 -5.33 4.04
C SER A 130 -7.26 -4.99 3.44
N ILE A 131 -6.98 -5.45 2.22
CA ILE A 131 -5.77 -5.11 1.49
C ILE A 131 -6.16 -4.21 0.31
N VAL A 132 -5.63 -3.00 0.29
CA VAL A 132 -5.78 -2.04 -0.81
C VAL A 132 -4.47 -2.01 -1.59
N SER A 133 -4.49 -2.55 -2.80
CA SER A 133 -3.31 -2.54 -3.68
C SER A 133 -3.42 -1.44 -4.73
N CYS A 134 -2.34 -0.67 -4.87
CA CYS A 134 -2.17 0.38 -5.86
C CYS A 134 -1.19 -0.10 -6.94
N TYR A 135 -1.48 0.16 -8.21
CA TYR A 135 -0.64 -0.29 -9.33
C TYR A 135 -0.55 0.75 -10.45
N ALA A 136 0.69 1.05 -10.83
CA ALA A 136 1.09 1.74 -12.04
C ALA A 136 2.28 0.98 -12.66
N GLY A 137 2.46 1.11 -13.98
CA GLY A 137 3.53 0.38 -14.68
C GLY A 137 4.92 0.81 -14.19
N ASP A 138 5.92 -0.06 -14.25
CA ASP A 138 7.22 0.14 -13.57
C ASP A 138 7.88 1.49 -13.91
N ILE A 139 7.93 1.80 -15.21
CA ILE A 139 8.50 3.06 -15.71
C ILE A 139 7.63 4.26 -15.34
N GLU A 140 6.30 4.11 -15.35
CA GLU A 140 5.38 5.16 -14.91
C GLU A 140 5.59 5.48 -13.42
N SER A 141 5.67 4.44 -12.59
CA SER A 141 5.94 4.53 -11.16
C SER A 141 7.27 5.21 -10.89
N PHE A 142 8.34 4.76 -11.56
CA PHE A 142 9.68 5.36 -11.41
C PHE A 142 9.68 6.87 -11.73
N PHE A 143 9.15 7.27 -12.88
CA PHE A 143 9.07 8.69 -13.24
C PHE A 143 8.16 9.50 -12.31
N TRP A 144 7.03 8.92 -11.90
CA TRP A 144 6.13 9.60 -10.98
C TRP A 144 6.77 9.82 -9.61
N TRP A 145 7.54 8.84 -9.12
CA TRP A 145 8.29 8.97 -7.88
C TRP A 145 9.29 10.13 -7.91
N HIS A 146 10.09 10.25 -8.98
CA HIS A 146 10.96 11.42 -9.17
C HIS A 146 10.16 12.73 -9.22
N LYS A 147 9.01 12.72 -9.90
CA LYS A 147 8.13 13.89 -9.98
C LYS A 147 7.57 14.33 -8.62
N CYS A 148 7.39 13.40 -7.69
CA CYS A 148 6.94 13.67 -6.33
C CYS A 148 8.06 14.12 -5.36
N GLY A 149 9.30 14.23 -5.83
CA GLY A 149 10.45 14.70 -5.05
C GLY A 149 11.65 13.74 -5.07
N GLY A 150 11.45 12.48 -5.47
CA GLY A 150 12.52 11.49 -5.55
C GLY A 150 13.34 11.36 -4.27
N TRP A 151 14.67 11.30 -4.40
CA TRP A 151 15.61 11.20 -3.26
C TRP A 151 15.52 12.38 -2.28
N GLY A 152 14.92 13.51 -2.67
CA GLY A 152 14.68 14.65 -1.80
C GLY A 152 13.44 14.52 -0.91
N LEU A 153 12.71 13.40 -0.98
CA LEU A 153 11.61 13.08 -0.07
C LEU A 153 12.15 12.93 1.35
N GLY A 154 12.03 13.99 2.17
CA GLY A 154 12.65 14.04 3.50
C GLY A 154 11.98 13.20 4.59
N TYR A 155 10.71 12.84 4.41
CA TYR A 155 9.91 12.15 5.45
C TYR A 155 9.86 10.63 5.26
N ALA A 156 9.45 10.17 4.06
CA ALA A 156 9.46 8.76 3.73
C ALA A 156 10.87 8.37 3.29
N ASN A 157 11.50 7.44 4.00
CA ASN A 157 12.89 7.09 3.76
C ASN A 157 13.01 6.04 2.65
N TYR A 158 13.82 6.34 1.64
CA TYR A 158 14.13 5.46 0.50
C TYR A 158 15.59 5.00 0.46
N ALA A 159 16.39 5.22 1.51
CA ALA A 159 17.82 4.91 1.55
C ALA A 159 18.12 3.43 1.20
N TRP A 160 17.26 2.50 1.60
CA TRP A 160 17.35 1.08 1.26
C TRP A 160 17.44 0.80 -0.26
N TYR A 161 16.83 1.65 -1.09
CA TYR A 161 16.87 1.51 -2.55
C TYR A 161 18.19 2.00 -3.15
N GLU A 162 19.02 2.73 -2.39
CA GLU A 162 20.39 3.19 -2.71
C GLU A 162 20.54 4.13 -3.91
N ASN A 163 20.01 3.77 -5.08
CA ASN A 163 20.16 4.47 -6.35
C ASN A 163 19.01 4.12 -7.31
N ASP A 164 18.94 4.84 -8.43
CA ASP A 164 17.85 4.72 -9.42
C ASP A 164 17.75 3.32 -10.04
N VAL A 165 18.88 2.64 -10.25
CA VAL A 165 18.91 1.29 -10.86
C VAL A 165 18.24 0.31 -9.91
N LYS A 166 18.70 0.26 -8.65
CA LYS A 166 18.13 -0.62 -7.63
C LYS A 166 16.69 -0.23 -7.30
N LEU A 167 16.34 1.06 -7.29
CA LEU A 167 14.95 1.50 -7.13
C LEU A 167 14.04 0.93 -8.25
N LEU A 168 14.45 1.04 -9.51
CA LEU A 168 13.67 0.53 -10.63
C LEU A 168 13.54 -1.01 -10.59
N GLU A 169 14.60 -1.72 -10.23
CA GLU A 169 14.56 -3.18 -10.02
C GLU A 169 13.53 -3.55 -8.95
N LYS A 170 13.53 -2.84 -7.82
CA LYS A 170 12.59 -3.11 -6.72
C LYS A 170 11.15 -2.71 -7.04
N ILE A 171 10.93 -1.64 -7.80
CA ILE A 171 9.61 -1.31 -8.34
C ILE A 171 9.06 -2.48 -9.17
N LYS A 172 9.88 -3.08 -10.04
CA LYS A 172 9.48 -4.24 -10.86
C LYS A 172 9.12 -5.44 -9.98
N GLU A 173 9.97 -5.79 -9.02
CA GLU A 173 9.73 -6.90 -8.09
C GLU A 173 8.41 -6.72 -7.30
N GLU A 174 8.20 -5.53 -6.75
CA GLU A 174 7.00 -5.20 -5.97
C GLU A 174 5.73 -5.25 -6.83
N ASN A 175 5.79 -4.71 -8.04
CA ASN A 175 4.68 -4.78 -8.98
C ASN A 175 4.36 -6.22 -9.38
N ILE A 176 5.36 -7.06 -9.65
CA ILE A 176 5.17 -8.49 -9.94
C ILE A 176 4.41 -9.16 -8.78
N ASN A 177 4.83 -8.93 -7.54
CA ASN A 177 4.18 -9.55 -6.38
C ASN A 177 2.74 -9.06 -6.17
N ILE A 178 2.49 -7.75 -6.33
CA ILE A 178 1.16 -7.15 -6.24
C ILE A 178 0.23 -7.73 -7.32
N LEU A 179 0.70 -7.83 -8.57
CA LEU A 179 -0.07 -8.39 -9.68
C LEU A 179 -0.34 -9.87 -9.47
N LYS A 180 0.64 -10.63 -8.99
CA LYS A 180 0.50 -12.05 -8.66
C LYS A 180 -0.59 -12.25 -7.61
N PHE A 181 -0.49 -11.59 -6.45
CA PHE A 181 -1.48 -11.66 -5.38
C PHE A 181 -2.90 -11.32 -5.88
N SER A 182 -3.00 -10.27 -6.70
CA SER A 182 -4.28 -9.83 -7.27
C SER A 182 -4.85 -10.87 -8.22
N THR A 183 -4.02 -11.44 -9.09
CA THR A 183 -4.45 -12.42 -10.11
C THR A 183 -4.85 -13.75 -9.48
N ASP A 184 -4.07 -14.25 -8.52
CA ASP A 184 -4.35 -15.49 -7.79
C ASP A 184 -5.74 -15.45 -7.11
N ARG A 185 -6.24 -14.25 -6.78
CA ARG A 185 -7.55 -14.01 -6.16
C ARG A 185 -8.60 -13.44 -7.12
N ASN A 186 -8.33 -13.45 -8.42
CA ASN A 186 -9.22 -12.91 -9.46
C ASN A 186 -9.65 -11.44 -9.19
N LEU A 187 -8.77 -10.66 -8.57
CA LEU A 187 -8.98 -9.26 -8.29
C LEU A 187 -8.61 -8.41 -9.51
N LYS A 188 -9.38 -7.35 -9.76
CA LYS A 188 -9.17 -6.47 -10.92
C LYS A 188 -8.90 -5.05 -10.46
N PHE A 189 -7.81 -4.47 -10.97
CA PHE A 189 -7.56 -3.04 -10.83
C PHE A 189 -8.61 -2.25 -11.58
N ARG A 190 -9.31 -1.37 -10.86
CA ARG A 190 -10.39 -0.55 -11.39
C ARG A 190 -10.16 0.90 -11.00
N ILE A 191 -10.61 1.81 -11.87
CA ILE A 191 -10.76 3.21 -11.50
C ILE A 191 -12.12 3.31 -10.81
N ILE A 192 -12.08 3.55 -9.51
CA ILE A 192 -13.27 3.62 -8.66
C ILE A 192 -13.40 5.00 -8.04
N ARG A 193 -14.64 5.36 -7.72
CA ARG A 193 -14.97 6.59 -7.02
C ARG A 193 -14.66 6.47 -5.53
N ARG A 194 -14.66 7.60 -4.83
CA ARG A 194 -14.38 7.64 -3.39
C ARG A 194 -15.40 6.83 -2.59
N SER A 195 -16.69 7.03 -2.83
CA SER A 195 -17.75 6.23 -2.18
C SER A 195 -17.63 4.74 -2.48
N GLU A 196 -17.31 4.36 -3.72
CA GLU A 196 -17.11 2.94 -4.08
C GLU A 196 -15.94 2.33 -3.30
N LEU A 197 -14.83 3.05 -3.14
CA LEU A 197 -13.69 2.59 -2.33
C LEU A 197 -14.10 2.35 -0.86
N TRP A 198 -14.79 3.30 -0.23
CA TRP A 198 -15.26 3.15 1.15
C TRP A 198 -16.27 2.01 1.30
N ASN A 199 -17.19 1.86 0.35
CA ASN A 199 -18.18 0.77 0.33
C ASN A 199 -17.51 -0.60 0.20
N LEU A 200 -16.51 -0.75 -0.68
CA LEU A 200 -15.74 -1.99 -0.82
C LEU A 200 -15.02 -2.38 0.47
N LEU A 201 -14.58 -1.38 1.25
CA LEU A 201 -13.93 -1.57 2.55
C LEU A 201 -14.93 -1.74 3.71
N GLY A 202 -16.23 -1.56 3.46
CA GLY A 202 -17.26 -1.61 4.50
C GLY A 202 -17.19 -0.46 5.50
N ILE A 203 -16.60 0.67 5.11
CA ILE A 203 -16.48 1.86 5.95
C ILE A 203 -17.77 2.68 5.78
N PRO A 204 -18.51 2.97 6.86
CA PRO A 204 -19.77 3.70 6.78
C PRO A 204 -19.52 5.16 6.39
N TYR A 205 -20.30 5.71 5.44
CA TYR A 205 -20.30 7.14 5.19
C TYR A 205 -21.45 7.64 4.31
N GLU A 206 -21.91 8.85 4.62
CA GLU A 206 -22.85 9.65 3.82
C GLU A 206 -22.27 11.05 3.63
N SER A 207 -21.83 11.37 2.42
CA SER A 207 -21.40 12.73 2.06
C SER A 207 -21.53 12.95 0.58
N PRO A 208 -21.64 14.22 0.14
CA PRO A 208 -21.61 14.56 -1.26
C PRO A 208 -20.37 13.96 -1.96
N GLU A 209 -20.63 13.15 -2.98
CA GLU A 209 -19.60 12.61 -3.86
C GLU A 209 -18.98 13.74 -4.69
N ASP A 210 -17.65 13.83 -4.75
CA ASP A 210 -16.97 14.63 -5.77
C ASP A 210 -16.67 13.71 -6.97
N PRO A 211 -17.32 13.90 -8.13
CA PRO A 211 -17.13 13.03 -9.30
C PRO A 211 -15.71 13.08 -9.89
N ASN A 212 -14.90 14.07 -9.50
CA ASN A 212 -13.53 14.25 -9.98
C ASN A 212 -12.50 13.45 -9.17
N VAL A 213 -12.87 12.91 -8.00
CA VAL A 213 -11.97 12.12 -7.16
C VAL A 213 -12.07 10.63 -7.54
N LYS A 214 -11.00 10.10 -8.11
CA LYS A 214 -10.94 8.71 -8.58
C LYS A 214 -9.63 8.03 -8.16
N CYS A 215 -9.74 6.78 -7.74
CA CYS A 215 -8.63 5.95 -7.32
C CYS A 215 -8.49 4.76 -8.27
N LYS A 216 -7.27 4.47 -8.74
CA LYS A 216 -6.97 3.22 -9.46
C LYS A 216 -6.42 2.20 -8.47
N VAL A 217 -7.25 1.26 -8.05
CA VAL A 217 -6.90 0.28 -7.01
C VAL A 217 -7.56 -1.06 -7.27
N THR A 218 -7.11 -2.07 -6.54
CA THR A 218 -7.91 -3.25 -6.22
C THR A 218 -8.05 -3.37 -4.71
N VAL A 219 -9.15 -4.00 -4.26
CA VAL A 219 -9.47 -4.20 -2.84
C VAL A 219 -9.74 -5.68 -2.61
N TYR A 220 -8.97 -6.28 -1.71
CA TYR A 220 -9.30 -7.55 -1.07
C TYR A 220 -9.91 -7.25 0.30
N ARG A 221 -11.08 -7.82 0.59
CA ARG A 221 -11.75 -7.63 1.89
C ARG A 221 -11.60 -8.90 2.72
N GLY A 222 -10.79 -8.82 3.78
CA GLY A 222 -10.60 -9.93 4.71
C GLY A 222 -11.91 -10.36 5.37
N GLY A 223 -11.99 -11.65 5.73
CA GLY A 223 -13.19 -12.27 6.29
C GLY A 223 -14.30 -12.57 5.27
N PHE A 224 -14.13 -12.17 4.00
CA PHE A 224 -15.01 -12.58 2.91
C PHE A 224 -14.32 -13.69 2.11
N ILE A 225 -14.59 -14.95 2.46
CA ILE A 225 -14.13 -16.10 1.68
C ILE A 225 -14.87 -16.06 0.35
N SER A 226 -14.18 -15.72 -0.73
CA SER A 226 -14.72 -16.04 -2.04
C SER A 226 -14.53 -17.55 -2.23
N SER A 227 -15.49 -18.24 -2.85
CA SER A 227 -15.42 -19.69 -3.09
C SER A 227 -14.20 -20.17 -3.91
N PHE A 228 -13.27 -19.28 -4.26
CA PHE A 228 -12.04 -19.53 -5.01
C PHE A 228 -10.78 -19.65 -4.14
N ASP A 229 -10.83 -19.31 -2.85
CA ASP A 229 -9.66 -19.33 -1.96
C ASP A 229 -9.11 -20.76 -1.66
N HIS A 230 -9.79 -21.81 -2.15
CA HIS A 230 -9.38 -23.21 -2.01
C HIS A 230 -8.58 -23.77 -3.19
N LEU A 231 -8.36 -23.02 -4.27
CA LEU A 231 -7.55 -23.50 -5.40
C LEU A 231 -6.11 -23.01 -5.26
N LYS A 232 -5.31 -23.71 -4.43
CA LYS A 232 -3.85 -23.60 -4.49
C LYS A 232 -3.27 -24.59 -5.51
N ALA A 233 -2.29 -24.06 -6.24
CA ALA A 233 -1.12 -24.76 -6.78
C ALA A 233 -1.34 -25.73 -7.96
N SER A 234 -1.35 -25.17 -9.17
CA SER A 234 -0.45 -25.58 -10.26
C SER A 234 -0.83 -24.78 -11.50
N ASP A 235 0.02 -23.85 -11.94
CA ASP A 235 0.17 -23.58 -13.37
C ASP A 235 1.34 -22.62 -13.59
N SER A 236 2.46 -23.21 -13.99
CA SER A 236 3.73 -22.56 -14.35
C SER A 236 3.68 -21.82 -15.68
N HIS A 237 2.51 -21.41 -16.17
CA HIS A 237 2.34 -20.80 -17.50
C HIS A 237 2.14 -19.27 -17.50
N PHE A 238 2.25 -18.60 -16.35
CA PHE A 238 1.76 -17.23 -16.17
C PHE A 238 2.67 -16.10 -16.68
N LEU A 239 3.99 -16.31 -16.77
CA LEU A 239 4.94 -15.21 -17.10
C LEU A 239 4.97 -14.78 -18.57
N ARG A 240 4.37 -15.53 -19.51
CA ARG A 240 4.40 -15.19 -20.95
C ARG A 240 3.38 -14.15 -21.40
N ARG A 241 2.37 -13.80 -20.58
CA ARG A 241 1.23 -13.00 -21.05
C ARG A 241 1.37 -11.48 -20.84
N TYR A 242 2.43 -11.03 -20.14
CA TYR A 242 2.62 -9.61 -19.79
C TYR A 242 3.98 -9.03 -20.21
N GLY A 243 4.68 -9.64 -21.16
CA GLY A 243 5.81 -8.98 -21.85
C GLY A 243 7.04 -8.72 -20.99
N VAL A 244 7.44 -9.68 -20.14
CA VAL A 244 8.81 -9.74 -19.64
C VAL A 244 9.66 -10.29 -20.78
N ILE A 245 10.42 -9.41 -21.42
CA ILE A 245 11.39 -9.76 -22.45
C ILE A 245 12.50 -10.57 -21.76
N GLU A 246 12.49 -11.88 -21.95
CA GLU A 246 13.70 -12.70 -21.91
C GLU A 246 14.29 -12.71 -23.31
N ASP A 247 15.20 -11.77 -23.55
CA ASP A 247 16.25 -11.76 -24.58
C ASP A 247 17.20 -10.67 -24.04
N GLU A 248 18.33 -10.96 -23.39
CA GLU A 248 19.52 -11.61 -23.93
C GLU A 248 20.33 -12.20 -22.78
N LEU A 249 20.48 -13.52 -22.72
CA LEU A 249 21.62 -14.18 -22.09
C LEU A 249 21.74 -15.59 -22.69
N LYS A 250 22.23 -15.67 -23.93
CA LYS A 250 22.88 -16.88 -24.46
C LYS A 250 24.01 -16.50 -25.42
N VAL A 251 25.21 -16.87 -24.96
CA VAL A 251 26.56 -16.85 -25.58
C VAL A 251 27.31 -15.53 -25.50
#